data_AF-A0A6V7L7T8-F1
#
_entry.id   AF-A0A6V7L7T8-F1
#
_cell.length_a   1.000
_cell.length_b   1.000
_cell.length_c   1.000
_cell.angle_alpha   90.00
_cell.angle_beta   90.00
_cell.angle_gamma   90.00
#
_symmetry.space_group_name_H-M   'P 1'
#
loop_
_entity.id
_entity.type
_entity.pdbx_description
1 polymer ?
#
loop_
_entity_poly.entity_id
_entity_poly.type
_entity_poly.pdbx_seq_one_letter_code
_entity_poly.pdbx_strand_id
1 'polypeptide(L)' 'AEVLELKLNRAAMLVDGLSGERVRWEKTLQTLSELYERLPGDCLVSSGYVSYLGPFTSIYRDELVEIWLNE' A
#
# COMPACT_ATOMS: atom_id res chain seq x y z
N ALA A 1 -17.54 16.50 41.12
CA ALA A 1 -17.92 15.25 40.43
C ALA A 1 -18.06 15.48 38.92
N GLU A 2 -18.81 16.50 38.52
CA GLU A 2 -19.11 16.88 37.14
C GLU A 2 -17.88 17.03 36.19
N VAL A 3 -16.78 17.62 36.65
CA VAL A 3 -15.54 17.75 35.85
C VAL A 3 -14.90 16.39 35.53
N LEU A 4 -15.02 15.42 36.43
CA LEU A 4 -14.48 14.07 36.23
C LEU A 4 -15.32 13.29 35.21
N GLU A 5 -16.64 13.47 35.29
CA GLU A 5 -17.61 12.90 34.35
C GLU A 5 -17.40 13.44 32.92
N LEU A 6 -17.17 14.75 32.78
CA LEU A 6 -16.81 15.37 31.50
C LEU A 6 -15.52 14.80 30.91
N LYS A 7 -14.50 14.59 31.74
CA LYS A 7 -13.22 14.00 31.31
C LYS A 7 -13.38 12.54 30.86
N LEU A 8 -14.18 11.75 31.58
CA LEU A 8 -14.49 10.38 31.20
C LEU A 8 -15.22 10.30 29.86
N ASN A 9 -16.23 11.15 29.64
CA ASN A 9 -16.96 11.19 28.36
C ASN A 9 -16.04 11.54 27.18
N ARG A 10 -15.13 12.51 27.35
CA ARG A 10 -14.16 12.86 26.30
C ARG A 10 -13.17 11.73 26.01
N ALA A 11 -12.70 11.04 27.06
CA ALA A 11 -11.82 9.89 26.89
C ALA A 11 -12.53 8.74 26.17
N ALA A 12 -13.80 8.47 26.50
CA ALA A 12 -14.61 7.46 25.81
C ALA A 12 -14.80 7.78 24.33
N MET A 13 -15.14 9.04 23.99
CA MET A 13 -15.24 9.48 22.58
C MET A 13 -13.92 9.36 21.82
N LEU A 14 -12.80 9.67 22.48
CA LEU A 14 -11.47 9.52 21.87
C LEU A 14 -11.15 8.04 21.59
N VAL A 15 -11.41 7.16 22.56
CA VAL A 15 -11.18 5.71 22.42
C VAL A 15 -12.07 5.14 21.31
N ASP A 16 -13.33 5.55 21.26
CA ASP A 16 -14.28 5.12 20.23
C ASP A 16 -13.84 5.59 18.83
N GLY A 17 -13.44 6.85 18.70
CA GLY A 17 -12.90 7.40 17.45
C GLY A 17 -11.60 6.73 17.00
N LEU A 18 -10.71 6.40 17.94
CA LEU A 18 -9.43 5.74 17.66
C LEU A 18 -9.59 4.24 17.33
N SER A 19 -10.67 3.61 17.81
CA SER A 19 -10.95 2.20 17.55
C SER A 19 -11.12 1.92 16.04
N GLY A 20 -11.79 2.81 15.31
CA GLY A 20 -11.94 2.74 13.87
C GLY A 20 -10.64 3.04 13.12
N GLU A 21 -9.80 3.92 13.65
CA GLU A 21 -8.45 4.17 13.10
C GLU A 21 -7.53 2.97 13.22
N ARG A 22 -7.55 2.27 14.36
CA ARG A 22 -6.79 1.04 14.55
C ARG A 22 -7.10 0.00 13.48
N VAL A 23 -8.37 -0.27 13.21
CA VAL A 23 -8.78 -1.25 12.18
C VAL A 23 -8.31 -0.83 10.80
N ARG A 24 -8.38 0.48 10.47
CA ARG A 24 -7.85 1.00 9.21
C ARG A 24 -6.35 0.80 9.10
N TRP A 25 -5.60 1.10 10.15
CA TRP A 25 -4.14 0.93 10.16
C TRP A 25 -3.72 -0.53 10.10
N GLU A 26 -4.43 -1.43 10.79
CA GLU A 26 -4.21 -2.88 10.68
C GLU A 26 -4.38 -3.35 9.23
N LYS A 27 -5.43 -2.89 8.53
CA LYS A 27 -5.62 -3.19 7.10
C LYS A 27 -4.52 -2.58 6.23
N THR A 28 -4.14 -1.33 6.47
CA THR A 28 -3.07 -0.67 5.73
C THR A 28 -1.73 -1.37 5.91
N LEU A 29 -1.43 -1.82 7.13
CA LEU A 29 -0.23 -2.60 7.44
C LEU A 29 -0.18 -3.89 6.63
N GLN A 30 -1.29 -4.62 6.54
CA GLN A 30 -1.36 -5.83 5.73
C GLN A 30 -1.06 -5.53 4.25
N THR A 31 -1.71 -4.53 3.67
CA THR A 31 -1.47 -4.12 2.27
C THR A 31 -0.02 -3.66 2.04
N LEU A 32 0.55 -2.89 2.97
CA LEU A 32 1.94 -2.42 2.85
C LEU A 32 2.94 -3.58 2.95
N SER A 33 2.67 -4.59 3.78
CA SER A 33 3.50 -5.79 3.86
C SER A 33 3.53 -6.54 2.53
N GLU A 34 2.36 -6.76 1.93
CA GLU A 34 2.24 -7.42 0.62
C GLU A 34 2.95 -6.62 -0.49
N LEU A 35 2.81 -5.29 -0.49
CA LEU A 35 3.50 -4.41 -1.44
C LEU A 35 5.02 -4.43 -1.23
N TYR A 36 5.47 -4.48 0.01
CA TYR A 36 6.89 -4.52 0.34
C TYR A 36 7.56 -5.81 -0.17
N GLU A 37 6.89 -6.95 -0.05
CA GLU A 37 7.39 -8.22 -0.59
C GLU A 37 7.54 -8.19 -2.12
N ARG A 38 6.64 -7.50 -2.82
CA ARG A 38 6.63 -7.39 -4.30
C ARG A 38 7.55 -6.29 -4.84
N LEU A 39 7.92 -5.32 -4.01
CA LEU A 39 8.66 -4.12 -4.40
C LEU A 39 9.94 -4.40 -5.22
N PRO A 40 10.80 -5.38 -4.88
CA PRO A 40 12.00 -5.62 -5.67
C PRO A 40 11.70 -6.05 -7.12
N GLY A 41 10.66 -6.87 -7.32
CA GLY A 41 10.21 -7.31 -8.64
C GLY A 41 9.64 -6.15 -9.46
N ASP A 42 8.79 -5.34 -8.83
CA ASP A 42 8.22 -4.14 -9.45
C ASP A 42 9.33 -3.15 -9.88
N CYS A 43 10.35 -2.96 -9.03
CA CYS A 43 11.53 -2.15 -9.36
C CYS A 43 12.34 -2.71 -10.54
N LEU A 44 12.56 -4.03 -10.57
CA LEU A 44 13.31 -4.69 -11.64
C LEU A 44 12.61 -4.51 -13.00
N VAL A 45 11.32 -4.83 -13.07
CA VAL A 45 10.53 -4.72 -14.30
C VAL A 45 10.44 -3.25 -14.76
N SER A 46 10.20 -2.32 -13.82
CA SER A 46 10.14 -0.90 -14.13
C SER A 46 11.46 -0.35 -14.66
N SER A 47 12.58 -0.75 -14.06
CA SER A 47 13.93 -0.36 -14.52
C SER A 47 14.22 -0.90 -15.91
N GLY A 48 13.85 -2.16 -16.18
CA GLY A 48 13.99 -2.78 -17.50
C GLY A 48 13.14 -2.08 -18.57
N TYR A 49 11.90 -1.73 -18.22
CA TYR A 49 10.99 -1.02 -19.12
C TYR A 49 11.55 0.34 -19.53
N VAL A 50 11.98 1.16 -18.58
CA VAL A 50 12.50 2.50 -18.88
C VAL A 50 13.83 2.43 -19.62
N SER A 51 14.69 1.47 -19.31
CA SER A 51 16.04 1.37 -19.88
C SER A 51 16.06 0.76 -21.28
N TYR A 52 15.23 -0.26 -21.55
CA TYR A 52 15.33 -1.07 -22.77
C TYR A 52 14.15 -0.94 -23.71
N LEU A 53 12.95 -0.61 -23.20
CA LEU A 53 11.73 -0.72 -24.01
C LEU A 53 11.39 0.55 -24.81
N GLY A 54 12.09 1.67 -24.56
CA GLY A 54 11.86 2.96 -25.21
C GLY A 54 11.76 2.93 -26.76
N PRO A 55 12.65 2.24 -27.49
CA PRO A 55 12.65 2.21 -28.95
C PRO A 55 11.53 1.37 -29.59
N PHE A 56 10.84 0.52 -28.83
CA PHE A 56 9.87 -0.42 -29.37
C PHE A 56 8.45 0.14 -29.42
N THR A 57 7.58 -0.49 -30.23
CA THR A 57 6.16 -0.16 -30.30
C THR A 57 5.43 -0.67 -29.06
N SER A 58 4.24 -0.12 -28.77
CA SER A 58 3.48 -0.52 -27.57
C SER A 58 3.20 -2.02 -27.52
N ILE A 59 2.77 -2.60 -28.64
CA ILE A 59 2.43 -4.03 -28.74
C ILE A 59 3.64 -4.90 -28.35
N TYR A 60 4.82 -4.56 -28.87
CA TYR A 60 6.02 -5.32 -28.58
C TYR A 60 6.52 -5.12 -27.14
N ARG A 61 6.30 -3.93 -26.56
CA ARG A 61 6.59 -3.69 -25.14
C ARG A 61 5.70 -4.54 -24.24
N ASP A 62 4.42 -4.65 -24.57
CA ASP A 62 3.45 -5.41 -23.77
C ASP A 62 3.77 -6.91 -23.82
N GLU A 63 4.12 -7.45 -25.00
CA GLU A 63 4.60 -8.83 -25.16
C GLU A 63 5.88 -9.10 -24.34
N LEU A 64 6.86 -8.20 -24.37
CA LEU A 64 8.11 -8.35 -23.61
C LEU A 64 7.88 -8.34 -22.09
N VAL A 65 7.01 -7.46 -21.59
CA VAL A 65 6.66 -7.41 -20.17
C VAL A 65 5.93 -8.68 -19.74
N GLU A 66 5.03 -9.20 -20.57
CA GLU A 66 4.34 -10.46 -20.30
C GLU A 66 5.31 -11.64 -20.20
N ILE A 67 6.33 -11.69 -21.07
CA ILE A 67 7.40 -12.70 -20.99
C ILE A 67 8.15 -12.56 -19.66
N TRP A 68 8.57 -11.35 -19.28
CA TRP A 68 9.32 -11.12 -18.03
C TRP A 68 8.54 -11.42 -16.76
N LEU A 69 7.21 -11.32 -16.79
CA LEU A 69 6.34 -11.64 -15.66
C LEU A 69 6.03 -13.14 -15.54
N ASN A 70 6.26 -13.91 -16.60
CA ASN A 70 5.97 -15.34 -16.68
C ASN A 70 7.21 -16.25 -16.48
N GLU A 71 8.42 -15.67 -16.43
CA GLU A 71 9.63 -16.36 -15.96
C GLU A 71 9.69 -16.46 -14.43
#